data_AF-A0A3D3NPC4-F1
#
_entry.id   AF-A0A3D3NPC4-F1
#
_cell.length_a   1.000
_cell.length_b   1.000
_cell.length_c   1.000
_cell.angle_alpha   90.00
_cell.angle_beta   90.00
_cell.angle_gamma   90.00
#
_symmetry.space_group_name_H-M   'P 1'
#
loop_
_entity.id
_entity.type
_entity.pdbx_description
1 polymer ?
#
loop_
_entity_poly.entity_id
_entity_poly.type
_entity_poly.pdbx_seq_one_letter_code
_entity_poly.pdbx_strand_id
1 'polypeptide(L)'
;MTTWPHAEPVLKSSAAYSILLAVLMTNILCSFEAAAHKEFSPVFRRIEFHRITLADALQEIQKLSQQDDLAGKGLNIVLLPEGLNPIQTNARFSLVAEDVEYFDLFDAICHRLGLGCRMDPHALVFASANQIAQPHARSEASVKLARQIQLHLTLDGSDSITGADLKSGARQ
;
A
#
# COMPACT_ATOMS: atom_id res chain seq x y z
N MET A 1 74.99 -36.91 -25.85
CA MET A 1 74.27 -35.66 -26.17
C MET A 1 72.86 -36.03 -26.58
N THR A 2 71.88 -35.75 -25.74
CA THR A 2 70.45 -35.94 -26.00
C THR A 2 69.72 -34.76 -25.38
N THR A 3 69.14 -33.92 -26.23
CA THR A 3 68.48 -32.67 -25.89
C THR A 3 67.10 -32.92 -25.28
N TRP A 4 66.80 -32.23 -24.18
CA TRP A 4 65.48 -32.17 -23.54
C TRP A 4 64.43 -31.55 -24.49
N PRO A 5 63.16 -32.00 -24.45
CA PRO A 5 62.09 -31.31 -25.16
C PRO A 5 61.70 -30.05 -24.40
N HIS A 6 61.66 -28.93 -25.14
CA HIS A 6 61.07 -27.67 -24.70
C HIS A 6 59.59 -27.88 -24.36
N ALA A 7 59.20 -27.52 -23.14
CA ALA A 7 57.80 -27.34 -22.79
C ALA A 7 57.31 -26.02 -23.42
N GLU A 8 56.39 -26.09 -24.36
CA GLU A 8 55.66 -24.93 -24.86
C GLU A 8 54.79 -24.34 -23.73
N PRO A 9 54.76 -23.01 -23.53
CA PRO A 9 53.80 -22.42 -22.63
C PRO A 9 52.43 -22.44 -23.33
N VAL A 10 51.52 -23.29 -22.82
CA VAL A 10 50.11 -23.32 -23.24
C VAL A 10 49.45 -22.01 -22.80
N LEU A 11 49.53 -21.00 -23.67
CA LEU A 11 48.67 -19.81 -23.67
C LEU A 11 47.24 -20.25 -24.02
N LYS A 12 46.51 -20.84 -23.07
CA LYS A 12 45.06 -21.06 -23.20
C LYS A 12 44.39 -20.87 -21.87
N SER A 13 44.04 -19.63 -21.53
CA SER A 13 42.82 -19.40 -20.73
C SER A 13 42.33 -17.96 -20.61
N SER A 14 42.77 -17.01 -21.45
CA SER A 14 42.26 -15.61 -21.36
C SER A 14 40.73 -15.54 -21.50
N ALA A 15 40.16 -16.31 -22.42
CA ALA A 15 38.71 -16.35 -22.63
C ALA A 15 37.93 -16.94 -21.44
N ALA A 16 38.45 -17.96 -20.76
CA ALA A 16 37.74 -18.60 -19.65
C ALA A 16 37.67 -17.68 -18.41
N TYR A 17 38.74 -16.91 -18.14
CA TYR A 17 38.73 -15.90 -17.08
C TYR A 17 37.75 -14.76 -17.40
N SER A 18 37.68 -14.31 -18.65
CA SER A 18 36.73 -13.27 -19.08
C SER A 18 35.27 -13.72 -18.98
N ILE A 19 34.97 -14.97 -19.33
CA ILE A 19 33.62 -15.54 -19.18
C ILE A 19 33.25 -15.66 -17.70
N LEU A 20 34.16 -16.16 -16.86
CA LEU A 20 33.92 -16.29 -15.43
C LEU A 20 33.65 -14.92 -14.78
N LEU A 21 34.43 -13.89 -15.16
CA LEU A 21 34.26 -12.52 -14.69
C LEU A 21 32.92 -11.93 -15.15
N ALA A 22 32.53 -12.15 -16.40
CA ALA A 22 31.25 -11.70 -16.94
C ALA A 22 30.06 -12.32 -16.21
N VAL A 23 30.12 -13.63 -15.92
CA VAL A 23 29.10 -14.37 -15.16
C VAL A 23 29.03 -13.88 -13.70
N LEU A 24 30.17 -13.57 -13.08
CA LEU A 24 30.19 -13.03 -11.72
C LEU A 24 29.57 -11.64 -11.67
N MET A 25 29.92 -10.78 -12.63
CA MET A 25 29.39 -9.41 -12.72
C MET A 25 27.88 -9.40 -13.02
N THR A 26 27.39 -10.30 -13.89
CA THR A 26 25.94 -10.42 -14.13
C THR A 26 25.19 -10.93 -12.91
N ASN A 27 25.74 -11.89 -12.15
CA ASN A 27 25.09 -12.34 -10.91
C ASN A 27 25.03 -11.23 -9.84
N ILE A 28 26.07 -10.41 -9.72
CA ILE A 28 26.09 -9.27 -8.79
C ILE A 28 25.08 -8.20 -9.22
N LEU A 29 25.03 -7.86 -10.51
CA LEU A 29 24.07 -6.90 -11.07
C LEU A 29 22.62 -7.37 -10.91
N CYS A 30 22.32 -8.64 -11.20
CA CYS A 30 20.98 -9.21 -11.01
C CYS A 30 20.57 -9.30 -9.54
N SER A 31 21.52 -9.51 -8.61
CA SER A 31 21.23 -9.52 -7.17
C SER A 31 20.91 -8.14 -6.63
N PHE A 32 21.43 -7.06 -7.23
CA PHE A 32 21.15 -5.68 -6.83
C PHE A 32 19.77 -5.19 -7.27
N GLU A 33 19.29 -5.59 -8.46
CA GLU A 33 17.92 -5.25 -8.90
C GLU A 33 16.86 -5.95 -8.04
N ALA A 34 17.11 -7.18 -7.58
CA ALA A 34 16.19 -7.89 -6.69
C ALA A 34 16.10 -7.28 -5.28
N ALA A 35 17.09 -6.49 -4.85
CA ALA A 35 17.12 -5.84 -3.53
C ALA A 35 16.46 -4.45 -3.50
N ALA A 36 16.03 -3.90 -4.65
CA ALA A 36 15.51 -2.54 -4.74
C ALA A 36 13.99 -2.40 -4.53
N HIS A 37 13.24 -3.51 -4.46
CA HIS A 37 11.80 -3.51 -4.21
C HIS A 37 11.49 -4.05 -2.82
N LYS A 38 12.00 -3.39 -1.77
CA LYS A 38 11.38 -3.52 -0.46
C LYS A 38 10.04 -2.80 -0.56
N GLU A 39 8.95 -3.55 -0.68
CA GLU A 39 7.59 -3.02 -0.56
C GLU A 39 7.55 -2.15 0.70
N PHE A 40 7.26 -0.87 0.53
CA PHE A 40 7.07 0.05 1.63
C PHE A 40 5.83 -0.43 2.39
N SER A 41 6.03 -1.19 3.47
CA SER A 41 5.00 -1.54 4.44
C SER A 41 5.38 -0.93 5.79
N PRO A 42 5.18 0.39 5.97
CA PRO A 42 5.34 0.98 7.28
C PRO A 42 4.17 0.54 8.17
N VAL A 43 4.41 0.60 9.47
CA VAL A 43 3.39 0.34 10.49
C VAL A 43 3.10 1.66 11.17
N PHE A 44 1.84 2.09 11.19
CA PHE A 44 1.40 3.15 12.06
C PHE A 44 1.44 2.69 13.51
N ARG A 45 2.17 3.40 14.35
CA ARG A 45 2.16 3.12 15.80
C ARG A 45 0.77 3.32 16.39
N ARG A 46 0.09 4.39 15.97
CA ARG A 46 -1.27 4.71 16.40
C ARG A 46 -1.95 5.67 15.44
N ILE A 47 -3.22 5.39 15.15
CA ILE A 47 -4.11 6.25 14.36
C ILE A 47 -5.33 6.58 15.19
N GLU A 48 -5.67 7.86 15.23
CA GLU A 48 -6.85 8.38 15.88
C GLU A 48 -7.60 9.34 14.95
N PHE A 49 -8.78 8.90 14.51
CA PHE A 49 -9.72 9.66 13.73
C PHE A 49 -10.99 9.87 14.55
N HIS A 50 -11.43 11.13 14.62
CA HIS A 50 -12.63 11.51 15.36
C HIS A 50 -13.56 12.29 14.45
N ARG A 51 -14.67 11.64 14.02
CA ARG A 51 -15.71 12.24 13.16
C ARG A 51 -15.14 12.98 11.94
N ILE A 52 -14.21 12.36 11.25
CA ILE A 52 -13.47 12.93 10.12
C ILE A 52 -14.08 12.49 8.78
N THR A 53 -13.97 13.30 7.73
CA THR A 53 -14.37 12.89 6.37
C THR A 53 -13.31 12.00 5.71
N LEU A 54 -13.67 11.35 4.60
CA LEU A 54 -12.69 10.58 3.80
C LEU A 54 -11.50 11.44 3.35
N ALA A 55 -11.77 12.64 2.81
CA ALA A 55 -10.72 13.52 2.31
C ALA A 55 -9.75 13.94 3.42
N ASP A 56 -10.29 14.35 4.56
CA ASP A 56 -9.50 14.76 5.72
C ASP A 56 -8.68 13.59 6.28
N ALA A 57 -9.26 12.38 6.36
CA ALA A 57 -8.55 11.19 6.83
C ALA A 57 -7.37 10.83 5.93
N LEU A 58 -7.57 10.85 4.60
CA LEU A 58 -6.49 10.59 3.64
C LEU A 58 -5.37 11.64 3.73
N GLN A 59 -5.73 12.90 3.99
CA GLN A 59 -4.75 13.96 4.20
C GLN A 59 -3.94 13.76 5.49
N GLU A 60 -4.58 13.35 6.59
CA GLU A 60 -3.87 13.03 7.84
C GLU A 60 -2.95 11.82 7.68
N ILE A 61 -3.40 10.78 6.99
CA ILE A 61 -2.55 9.61 6.66
C ILE A 61 -1.34 10.04 5.83
N GLN A 62 -1.53 10.92 4.84
CA GLN A 62 -0.43 11.45 4.05
C GLN A 62 0.58 12.20 4.92
N LYS A 63 0.13 13.08 5.83
CA LYS A 63 1.02 13.79 6.76
C LYS A 63 1.81 12.84 7.66
N LEU A 64 1.14 11.85 8.24
CA LEU A 64 1.79 10.84 9.09
C LEU A 64 2.84 10.06 8.28
N SER A 65 2.52 9.68 7.04
CA SER A 65 3.48 8.96 6.18
C SER A 65 4.73 9.76 5.84
N GLN A 66 4.62 11.09 5.76
CA GLN A 66 5.78 11.97 5.55
C GLN A 66 6.66 12.05 6.80
N GLN A 67 6.08 11.92 7.99
CA GLN A 67 6.83 11.89 9.25
C GLN A 67 7.56 10.55 9.43
N ASP A 68 6.95 9.45 8.98
CA ASP A 68 7.53 8.10 9.05
C ASP A 68 8.59 7.85 7.96
N ASP A 69 8.53 8.57 6.83
CA ASP A 69 9.48 8.44 5.73
C ASP A 69 10.77 9.23 6.00
N LEU A 70 11.89 8.52 6.13
CA LEU A 70 13.23 9.11 6.28
C LEU A 70 13.63 10.00 5.09
N ALA A 71 13.06 9.77 3.91
CA ALA A 71 13.27 10.61 2.72
C ALA A 71 12.29 11.79 2.65
N GLY A 72 11.31 11.88 3.54
CA GLY A 72 10.33 12.95 3.65
C GLY A 72 9.36 13.10 2.48
N LYS A 73 9.27 12.10 1.59
CA LYS A 73 8.35 12.11 0.45
C LYS A 73 6.95 11.65 0.86
N GLY A 74 6.90 10.67 1.77
CA GLY A 74 5.66 10.05 2.23
C GLY A 74 4.88 9.39 1.11
N LEU A 75 3.64 9.01 1.40
CA LEU A 75 2.72 8.46 0.43
C LEU A 75 2.10 9.57 -0.41
N ASN A 76 2.10 9.37 -1.73
CA ASN A 76 1.32 10.19 -2.64
C ASN A 76 -0.10 9.61 -2.74
N ILE A 77 -1.05 10.24 -2.05
CA ILE A 77 -2.44 9.77 -1.99
C ILE A 77 -3.31 10.68 -2.85
N VAL A 78 -4.08 10.07 -3.76
CA VAL A 78 -4.97 10.76 -4.69
C VAL A 78 -6.39 10.24 -4.49
N LEU A 79 -7.34 11.16 -4.29
CA LEU A 79 -8.77 10.85 -4.28
C LEU A 79 -9.40 11.38 -5.57
N LEU A 80 -10.00 10.50 -6.36
CA LEU A 80 -10.78 10.87 -7.54
C LEU A 80 -12.23 11.11 -7.11
N PRO A 81 -12.71 12.37 -7.10
CA PRO A 81 -14.06 12.69 -6.65
C PRO A 81 -15.12 12.26 -7.67
N GLU A 82 -14.75 12.06 -8.94
CA GLU A 82 -15.71 11.66 -9.97
C GLU A 82 -16.34 10.30 -9.65
N GLY A 83 -17.67 10.25 -9.58
CA GLY A 83 -18.40 9.00 -9.37
C GLY A 83 -18.48 8.52 -7.91
N LEU A 84 -17.94 9.29 -6.96
CA LEU A 84 -18.23 9.08 -5.54
C LEU A 84 -19.66 9.54 -5.23
N ASN A 85 -20.39 8.75 -4.46
CA ASN A 85 -21.72 9.14 -4.00
C ASN A 85 -21.65 10.09 -2.79
N PRO A 86 -22.71 10.86 -2.47
CA PRO A 86 -22.69 11.80 -1.35
C PRO A 86 -22.42 11.16 0.02
N ILE A 87 -22.76 9.88 0.19
CA ILE A 87 -22.47 9.15 1.43
C ILE A 87 -20.96 8.93 1.55
N GLN A 88 -20.27 8.58 0.48
CA GLN A 88 -18.83 8.35 0.46
C GLN A 88 -18.03 9.63 0.70
N THR A 89 -18.52 10.77 0.22
CA THR A 89 -17.83 12.06 0.38
C THR A 89 -18.14 12.75 1.70
N ASN A 90 -19.39 12.67 2.19
CA ASN A 90 -19.83 13.43 3.36
C ASN A 90 -19.94 12.60 4.64
N ALA A 91 -19.92 11.26 4.58
CA ALA A 91 -19.92 10.45 5.78
C ALA A 91 -18.69 10.78 6.62
N ARG A 92 -18.93 10.96 7.91
CA ARG A 92 -17.86 11.10 8.89
C ARG A 92 -17.62 9.75 9.53
N PHE A 93 -16.40 9.47 9.92
CA PHE A 93 -16.09 8.25 10.63
C PHE A 93 -15.08 8.47 11.75
N SER A 94 -15.08 7.53 12.68
CA SER A 94 -14.12 7.48 13.77
C SER A 94 -13.39 6.13 13.76
N LEU A 95 -12.10 6.16 14.06
CA LEU A 95 -11.24 4.99 14.14
C LEU A 95 -10.15 5.28 15.17
N VAL A 96 -9.95 4.35 16.11
CA VAL A 96 -8.79 4.35 16.99
C VAL A 96 -8.17 2.98 16.91
N ALA A 97 -6.92 2.92 16.47
CA ALA A 97 -6.19 1.67 16.32
C ALA A 97 -4.69 1.88 16.55
N GLU A 98 -4.03 0.84 17.03
CA GLU A 98 -2.59 0.80 17.32
C GLU A 98 -1.95 -0.29 16.46
N ASP A 99 -0.68 -0.09 16.10
CA ASP A 99 0.13 -1.02 15.31
C ASP A 99 -0.55 -1.51 14.03
N VAL A 100 -0.92 -0.57 13.15
CA VAL A 100 -1.68 -0.82 11.92
C VAL A 100 -0.80 -0.68 10.69
N GLU A 101 -0.77 -1.68 9.82
CA GLU A 101 -0.15 -1.55 8.50
C GLU A 101 -0.96 -0.62 7.59
N TYR A 102 -0.27 0.20 6.80
CA TYR A 102 -0.91 1.13 5.87
C TYR A 102 -1.87 0.41 4.91
N PHE A 103 -1.46 -0.74 4.38
CA PHE A 103 -2.28 -1.54 3.48
C PHE A 103 -3.57 -2.01 4.15
N ASP A 104 -3.49 -2.50 5.39
CA ASP A 104 -4.66 -2.97 6.14
C ASP A 104 -5.64 -1.82 6.44
N LEU A 105 -5.12 -0.63 6.74
CA LEU A 105 -5.93 0.57 6.93
C LEU A 105 -6.67 0.96 5.65
N PHE A 106 -5.97 0.98 4.51
CA PHE A 106 -6.57 1.36 3.24
C PHE A 106 -7.63 0.37 2.79
N ASP A 107 -7.35 -0.94 2.92
CA ASP A 107 -8.33 -2.00 2.69
C ASP A 107 -9.54 -1.78 3.60
N ALA A 108 -9.33 -1.52 4.90
CA ALA A 108 -10.41 -1.32 5.85
C ALA A 108 -11.31 -0.12 5.50
N ILE A 109 -10.71 1.02 5.13
CA ILE A 109 -11.44 2.22 4.68
C ILE A 109 -12.22 1.91 3.40
N CYS A 110 -11.60 1.24 2.43
CA CYS A 110 -12.24 0.86 1.18
C CYS A 110 -13.44 -0.06 1.37
N HIS A 111 -13.28 -1.11 2.18
CA HIS A 111 -14.37 -2.04 2.51
C HIS A 111 -15.50 -1.33 3.24
N ARG A 112 -15.18 -0.46 4.20
CA ARG A 112 -16.19 0.18 5.03
C ARG A 112 -17.01 1.24 4.28
N LEU A 113 -16.36 2.02 3.42
CA LEU A 113 -16.99 3.11 2.66
C LEU A 113 -17.41 2.69 1.24
N GLY A 114 -17.10 1.45 0.84
CA GLY A 114 -17.43 0.94 -0.49
C GLY A 114 -16.61 1.59 -1.61
N LEU A 115 -15.34 1.91 -1.37
CA LEU A 115 -14.44 2.58 -2.32
C LEU A 115 -13.54 1.58 -3.03
N GLY A 116 -13.18 1.87 -4.27
CA GLY A 116 -12.06 1.21 -4.94
C GLY A 116 -10.74 1.84 -4.54
N CYS A 117 -9.68 1.02 -4.46
CA CYS A 117 -8.32 1.55 -4.39
C CYS A 117 -7.37 0.78 -5.30
N ARG A 118 -6.42 1.51 -5.88
CA ARG A 118 -5.31 0.96 -6.63
C ARG A 118 -4.03 1.55 -6.10
N MET A 119 -3.05 0.68 -5.87
CA MET A 119 -1.73 1.08 -5.45
C MET A 119 -0.75 0.82 -6.58
N ASP A 120 -0.10 1.89 -7.03
CA ASP A 120 0.98 1.85 -8.00
C ASP A 120 2.29 2.29 -7.30
N PRO A 121 3.48 2.06 -7.89
CA PRO A 121 4.78 2.39 -7.26
C PRO A 121 4.97 3.85 -6.87
N HIS A 122 4.10 4.75 -7.35
CA HIS A 122 4.22 6.20 -7.18
C HIS A 122 3.01 6.85 -6.52
N ALA A 123 1.89 6.14 -6.39
CA ALA A 123 0.66 6.71 -5.87
C ALA A 123 -0.31 5.65 -5.36
N LEU A 124 -1.09 6.04 -4.36
CA LEU A 124 -2.27 5.34 -3.92
C LEU A 124 -3.49 6.13 -4.38
N VAL A 125 -4.31 5.52 -5.25
CA VAL A 125 -5.47 6.16 -5.85
C VAL A 125 -6.75 5.56 -5.30
N PHE A 126 -7.61 6.40 -4.74
CA PHE A 126 -8.96 6.07 -4.28
C PHE A 126 -9.99 6.59 -5.27
N ALA A 127 -10.99 5.77 -5.58
CA ALA A 127 -12.10 6.15 -6.44
C ALA A 127 -13.37 5.37 -6.11
N SER A 128 -14.43 5.61 -6.87
CA SER A 128 -15.64 4.79 -6.81
C SER A 128 -15.32 3.32 -7.15
N ALA A 129 -16.00 2.38 -6.48
CA ALA A 129 -15.88 0.95 -6.78
C ALA A 129 -16.27 0.57 -8.22
N ASN A 130 -16.99 1.46 -8.91
CA ASN A 130 -17.34 1.31 -10.33
C ASN A 130 -16.18 1.65 -11.27
N GLN A 131 -15.18 2.41 -10.81
CA GLN A 131 -14.01 2.83 -11.61
C GLN A 131 -12.77 2.03 -11.25
N ILE A 132 -12.55 1.80 -9.95
CA ILE A 132 -11.45 1.00 -9.44
C ILE A 132 -12.05 -0.15 -8.64
N ALA A 133 -11.59 -1.37 -8.88
CA ALA A 133 -12.06 -2.51 -8.11
C ALA A 133 -11.75 -2.32 -6.63
N GLN A 134 -12.70 -2.72 -5.77
CA GLN A 134 -12.43 -2.82 -4.34
C GLN A 134 -11.28 -3.80 -4.09
N PRO A 135 -10.32 -3.47 -3.22
CA PRO A 135 -9.31 -4.42 -2.82
C PRO A 135 -9.99 -5.62 -2.18
N HIS A 136 -9.55 -6.84 -2.52
CA HIS A 136 -9.94 -8.00 -1.73
C HIS A 136 -9.24 -7.85 -0.38
N ALA A 137 -9.99 -7.89 0.73
CA ALA A 137 -9.40 -7.79 2.06
C ALA A 137 -8.36 -8.91 2.20
N ARG A 138 -7.07 -8.53 2.20
CA ARG A 138 -5.96 -9.48 2.10
C ARG A 138 -5.70 -10.18 3.43
N SER A 139 -6.06 -9.54 4.55
CA SER A 139 -5.72 -9.99 5.90
C SER A 139 -6.92 -9.98 6.85
N GLU A 140 -6.86 -10.83 7.89
CA GLU A 140 -7.81 -10.81 9.01
C GLU A 140 -7.77 -9.46 9.75
N ALA A 141 -6.61 -8.79 9.75
CA ALA A 141 -6.41 -7.47 10.35
C ALA A 141 -7.23 -6.39 9.63
N SER A 142 -7.21 -6.33 8.29
CA SER A 142 -8.04 -5.37 7.52
C SER A 142 -9.52 -5.55 7.83
N VAL A 143 -9.99 -6.80 7.93
CA VAL A 143 -11.40 -7.11 8.24
C VAL A 143 -11.75 -6.65 9.66
N LYS A 144 -10.86 -6.90 10.62
CA LYS A 144 -11.05 -6.46 12.01
C LYS A 144 -11.07 -4.93 12.11
N LEU A 145 -10.17 -4.24 11.42
CA LEU A 145 -10.12 -2.78 11.35
C LEU A 145 -11.37 -2.19 10.69
N ALA A 146 -11.83 -2.77 9.58
CA ALA A 146 -13.05 -2.33 8.90
C ALA A 146 -14.27 -2.36 9.83
N ARG A 147 -14.34 -3.36 10.72
CA ARG A 147 -15.41 -3.49 11.73
C ARG A 147 -15.29 -2.46 12.86
N GLN A 148 -14.09 -1.97 13.14
CA GLN A 148 -13.85 -0.94 14.16
C GLN A 148 -14.22 0.47 13.66
N ILE A 149 -14.24 0.70 12.35
CA ILE A 149 -14.63 2.00 11.77
C ILE A 149 -16.12 2.27 12.06
N GLN A 150 -16.35 3.28 12.88
CA GLN A 150 -17.68 3.77 13.24
C GLN A 150 -18.11 4.84 12.23
N LEU A 151 -19.20 4.57 11.50
CA LEU A 151 -19.78 5.53 10.56
C LEU A 151 -20.75 6.44 11.29
N HIS A 152 -20.60 7.74 11.06
CA HIS A 152 -21.50 8.80 11.48
C HIS A 152 -22.13 9.37 10.21
N LEU A 153 -23.28 8.83 9.85
CA LEU A 153 -24.06 9.33 8.73
C LEU A 153 -24.85 10.55 9.19
N THR A 154 -24.60 11.69 8.56
CA THR A 154 -25.42 12.88 8.68
C THR A 154 -26.34 12.90 7.46
N LEU A 155 -27.52 12.30 7.60
CA LEU A 155 -28.63 12.61 6.70
C LEU A 155 -29.27 13.89 7.26
N ASP A 156 -29.12 14.98 6.52
CA ASP A 156 -29.81 16.27 6.77
C ASP A 156 -29.43 17.04 8.06
N GLY A 157 -28.17 16.97 8.49
CA GLY A 157 -27.70 17.80 9.61
C GLY A 157 -28.20 17.38 10.99
N SER A 158 -28.82 16.20 11.09
CA SER A 158 -29.13 15.54 12.36
C SER A 158 -28.21 14.34 12.52
N ASP A 159 -27.37 14.36 13.55
CA ASP A 159 -26.41 13.29 13.83
C ASP A 159 -27.14 11.97 14.16
N SER A 160 -26.61 10.88 13.60
CA SER A 160 -26.74 9.47 14.00
C SER A 160 -27.78 8.60 13.29
N ILE A 161 -27.33 7.94 12.23
CA ILE A 161 -27.69 6.54 11.96
C ILE A 161 -26.47 5.71 12.33
N THR A 162 -26.61 4.87 13.36
CA THR A 162 -25.58 3.88 13.71
C THR A 162 -25.87 2.58 12.96
N GLY A 163 -24.87 1.70 12.80
CA GLY A 163 -25.02 0.45 12.03
C GLY A 163 -26.13 -0.51 12.52
N ALA A 164 -26.78 -0.23 13.65
CA ALA A 164 -27.97 -0.93 14.12
C ALA A 164 -29.23 -0.57 13.30
N ASP A 165 -29.34 0.66 12.84
CA ASP A 165 -30.54 1.20 12.19
C ASP A 165 -30.71 0.65 10.76
N LEU A 166 -29.60 0.35 10.08
CA LEU A 166 -29.58 -0.24 8.73
C LEU A 166 -30.16 -1.67 8.69
N LYS A 167 -30.24 -2.39 9.81
CA LYS A 167 -30.89 -3.72 9.88
C LYS A 167 -32.42 -3.64 9.91
N SER A 168 -32.99 -2.48 10.25
CA SER A 168 -34.43 -2.30 10.36
C SER A 168 -35.11 -1.94 9.02
N GLY A 169 -34.35 -1.43 8.04
CA GLY A 169 -34.86 -1.02 6.73
C GLY A 169 -34.99 -2.13 5.68
N ALA A 170 -34.56 -3.36 5.97
CA ALA A 170 -34.61 -4.48 5.03
C ALA A 170 -35.94 -5.26 5.04
N ARG A 171 -36.98 -4.73 5.70
CA ARG A 171 -38.34 -5.28 5.68
C ARG A 171 -39.37 -4.16 5.53
N GLN A 172 -39.58 -3.71 4.31
CA GLN A 172 -40.89 -3.22 3.84
C GLN A 172 -41.13 -3.77 2.44
#